data_AF-A0A918LYR1-F1
#
_entry.id   AF-A0A918LYR1-F1
#
_cell.length_a   1.000
_cell.length_b   1.000
_cell.length_c   1.000
_cell.angle_alpha   90.00
_cell.angle_beta   90.00
_cell.angle_gamma   90.00
#
_symmetry.space_group_name_H-M   'P 1'
#
loop_
_entity.id
_entity.type
_entity.pdbx_description
1 polymer ?
#
loop_
_entity_poly.entity_id
_entity_poly.type
_entity_poly.pdbx_seq_one_letter_code
_entity_poly.pdbx_strand_id
1 'polypeptide(L)'
;MTVVEHRDRLARFGVEHLEAVLSASRRRLVVLDPAETADDLVRDITEVLTSMCARLYGRRAAKNRAARAVAVATGKDEAGR
;
A
#
# COMPACT_ATOMS: atom_id res chain seq x y z
N MET A 1 -24.63 2.96 -14.35
CA MET A 1 -23.78 4.13 -14.60
C MET A 1 -23.15 4.51 -13.27
N THR A 2 -21.84 4.73 -13.21
CA THR A 2 -21.14 5.26 -12.03
C THR A 2 -20.57 6.62 -12.41
N VAL A 3 -20.84 7.65 -11.63
CA VAL A 3 -20.34 9.02 -11.87
C VAL A 3 -19.45 9.41 -10.71
N VAL A 4 -18.28 9.96 -11.01
CA VAL A 4 -17.33 10.47 -10.03
C VAL A 4 -16.90 11.87 -10.44
N GLU A 5 -16.64 12.72 -9.46
CA GLU A 5 -16.14 14.07 -9.71
C GLU A 5 -14.73 13.99 -10.29
N HIS A 6 -13.81 13.31 -9.60
CA HIS A 6 -12.44 13.09 -10.03
C HIS A 6 -12.06 11.60 -9.98
N ARG A 7 -11.01 11.23 -10.71
CA ARG A 7 -10.53 9.85 -10.84
C ARG A 7 -9.95 9.29 -9.55
N ASP A 8 -9.17 10.10 -8.84
CA ASP A 8 -8.50 9.79 -7.57
C ASP A 8 -9.49 9.47 -6.44
N ARG A 9 -10.69 10.07 -6.47
CA ARG A 9 -11.79 9.77 -5.53
C ARG A 9 -12.37 8.38 -5.71
N LEU A 10 -12.27 7.78 -6.90
CA LEU A 10 -12.67 6.40 -7.13
C LEU A 10 -11.61 5.44 -6.57
N ALA A 11 -10.35 5.66 -6.95
CA ALA A 11 -9.20 4.96 -6.41
C ALA A 11 -7.90 5.70 -6.75
N ARG A 12 -6.91 5.66 -5.85
CA ARG A 12 -5.56 6.21 -6.09
C ARG A 12 -4.77 5.45 -7.17
N PHE A 13 -5.02 4.15 -7.31
CA PHE A 13 -4.37 3.30 -8.31
C PHE A 13 -5.36 2.27 -8.87
N GLY A 14 -5.14 1.83 -10.10
CA GLY A 14 -5.88 0.71 -10.69
C GLY A 14 -7.31 1.05 -11.12
N VAL A 15 -7.60 2.34 -11.39
CA VAL A 15 -8.92 2.77 -11.89
C VAL A 15 -9.27 2.10 -13.22
N GLU A 16 -8.27 1.79 -14.06
CA GLU A 16 -8.46 1.04 -15.31
C GLU A 16 -9.06 -0.35 -15.06
N HIS A 17 -8.67 -1.00 -13.96
CA HIS A 17 -9.22 -2.31 -13.60
C HIS A 17 -10.67 -2.17 -13.15
N LEU A 18 -11.00 -1.13 -12.39
CA LEU A 18 -12.37 -0.83 -11.99
C LEU A 18 -13.24 -0.51 -13.21
N GLU A 19 -12.73 0.26 -14.14
CA GLU A 19 -13.42 0.57 -15.40
C GLU A 19 -13.63 -0.67 -16.27
N ALA A 20 -12.65 -1.57 -16.35
CA ALA A 20 -12.78 -2.85 -17.04
C ALA A 20 -13.88 -3.73 -16.42
N VAL A 21 -13.93 -3.82 -15.09
CA VAL A 21 -14.96 -4.58 -14.36
C VAL A 21 -16.35 -3.96 -14.55
N LEU A 22 -16.46 -2.63 -14.51
CA LEU A 22 -17.70 -1.92 -14.79
C LEU A 22 -18.17 -2.20 -16.22
N SER A 23 -17.26 -2.12 -17.18
CA SER A 23 -17.55 -2.38 -18.60
C SER A 23 -18.02 -3.81 -18.84
N ALA A 24 -17.35 -4.80 -18.22
CA ALA A 24 -17.77 -6.20 -18.25
C ALA A 24 -19.19 -6.39 -17.66
N SER A 25 -19.55 -5.56 -16.68
CA SER A 25 -20.88 -5.52 -16.06
C SER A 25 -21.90 -4.66 -16.83
N ARG A 26 -21.60 -4.24 -18.07
CA ARG A 26 -22.41 -3.32 -18.88
C ARG A 26 -22.70 -1.97 -18.21
N ARG A 27 -21.79 -1.52 -17.34
CA ARG A 27 -21.83 -0.22 -16.67
C ARG A 27 -20.70 0.65 -17.21
N ARG A 28 -20.94 1.94 -17.33
CA ARG A 28 -19.91 2.94 -17.66
C ARG A 28 -19.53 3.76 -16.44
N LEU A 29 -18.26 4.11 -16.37
CA LEU A 29 -17.70 5.12 -15.47
C LEU A 29 -17.71 6.47 -16.20
N VAL A 30 -18.14 7.53 -15.52
CA VAL A 30 -18.05 8.91 -16.01
C VAL A 30 -17.31 9.74 -14.97
N VAL A 31 -16.27 10.44 -15.42
CA VAL A 31 -15.46 11.36 -14.61
C VAL A 31 -15.82 12.78 -15.04
N LEU A 32 -16.22 13.64 -14.10
CA LEU A 32 -16.68 14.99 -14.41
C LEU A 32 -15.51 15.97 -14.58
N ASP A 33 -14.43 15.78 -13.82
CA ASP A 33 -13.20 16.54 -13.89
C ASP A 33 -12.00 15.56 -13.94
N PRO A 34 -11.36 15.40 -15.11
CA PRO A 34 -10.24 14.50 -15.27
C PRO A 34 -8.91 15.05 -14.71
N ALA A 35 -8.86 16.29 -14.24
CA ALA A 35 -7.61 16.88 -13.73
C ALA A 35 -7.24 16.29 -12.36
N GLU A 36 -6.04 15.72 -12.28
CA GLU A 36 -5.36 15.43 -11.02
C GLU A 36 -4.41 16.59 -10.69
N THR A 37 -4.40 17.02 -9.42
CA THR A 37 -3.48 18.07 -8.97
C THR A 37 -2.14 17.45 -8.56
N ALA A 38 -1.01 18.09 -8.87
CA ALA A 38 0.33 17.59 -8.53
C ALA A 38 0.51 17.29 -7.02
N ASP A 39 -0.15 18.06 -6.15
CA ASP A 39 -0.14 17.86 -4.70
C ASP A 39 -0.76 16.52 -4.27
N ASP A 40 -1.79 16.05 -4.98
CA ASP A 40 -2.43 14.76 -4.68
C ASP A 40 -1.48 13.60 -4.99
N LEU A 41 -0.72 13.70 -6.09
CA LEU A 41 0.29 12.69 -6.45
C LEU A 41 1.40 12.57 -5.39
N VAL A 42 1.88 13.71 -4.86
CA VAL A 42 2.92 13.72 -3.81
C VAL A 42 2.39 13.07 -2.53
N ARG A 43 1.14 13.37 -2.16
CA ARG A 43 0.48 12.77 -1.00
C ARG A 43 0.35 11.25 -1.17
N ASP A 44 -0.12 10.79 -2.32
CA ASP A 44 -0.34 9.38 -2.60
C ASP A 44 0.95 8.56 -2.54
N ILE A 45 2.03 9.08 -3.13
CA ILE A 45 3.35 8.43 -3.04
C ILE A 45 3.83 8.37 -1.59
N THR A 46 3.61 9.43 -0.81
CA THR A 46 4.00 9.47 0.60
C THR A 46 3.27 8.41 1.43
N GLU A 47 1.96 8.24 1.20
CA GLU A 47 1.16 7.22 1.89
C GLU A 47 1.60 5.80 1.51
N VAL A 48 1.84 5.54 0.22
CA VAL A 48 2.33 4.25 -0.27
C VAL A 48 3.68 3.91 0.35
N LEU A 49 4.64 4.85 0.30
CA LEU A 49 5.97 4.64 0.87
C LEU A 49 5.90 4.42 2.38
N THR A 50 5.06 5.17 3.09
CA THR A 50 4.85 5.01 4.54
C THR A 50 4.34 3.59 4.86
N SER A 51 3.31 3.13 4.14
CA SER A 51 2.78 1.76 4.30
C SER A 51 3.83 0.70 4.00
N MET A 52 4.59 0.87 2.92
CA MET A 52 5.65 -0.08 2.53
C MET A 52 6.77 -0.13 3.56
N CYS A 53 7.22 1.02 4.04
CA CYS A 53 8.20 1.14 5.13
C CYS A 53 7.69 0.44 6.39
N ALA A 54 6.46 0.72 6.83
CA ALA A 54 5.87 0.07 8.00
C ALA A 54 5.86 -1.46 7.85
N ARG A 55 5.50 -1.99 6.67
CA ARG A 55 5.50 -3.43 6.39
C ARG A 55 6.91 -4.02 6.37
N LEU A 56 7.86 -3.36 5.73
CA LEU A 56 9.25 -3.81 5.64
C LEU A 56 9.92 -3.82 7.02
N TYR A 57 9.84 -2.71 7.75
CA TYR A 57 10.44 -2.59 9.06
C TYR A 57 9.72 -3.43 10.11
N GLY A 58 8.40 -3.59 10.02
CA GLY A 58 7.64 -4.53 10.84
C GLY A 58 8.11 -5.97 10.67
N ARG A 59 8.30 -6.43 9.41
CA ARG A 59 8.87 -7.76 9.11
C ARG A 59 10.30 -7.90 9.64
N ARG A 60 11.14 -6.87 9.50
CA ARG A 60 12.52 -6.88 10.02
C ARG A 60 12.53 -7.01 11.55
N ALA A 61 11.71 -6.23 12.23
CA ALA A 61 11.57 -6.30 13.69
C ALA A 61 11.06 -7.67 14.13
N ALA A 62 10.07 -8.26 13.45
CA ALA A 62 9.58 -9.60 13.73
C ALA A 62 10.68 -10.67 13.55
N LYS A 63 11.45 -10.61 12.45
CA LYS A 63 12.57 -11.53 12.20
C LYS A 63 13.65 -11.43 13.28
N ASN A 64 14.03 -10.21 13.67
CA ASN A 64 15.04 -10.00 14.71
C ASN A 64 14.56 -10.50 16.08
N ARG A 65 13.29 -10.27 16.44
CA ARG A 65 12.70 -10.81 17.67
C ARG A 65 12.68 -12.33 17.68
N ALA A 66 12.31 -12.96 16.56
CA ALA A 66 12.34 -14.41 16.43
C ALA A 66 13.77 -14.97 16.58
N ALA A 67 14.75 -14.37 15.91
CA ALA A 67 16.15 -14.77 16.02
C ALA A 67 16.67 -14.67 17.47
N ARG A 68 16.35 -13.55 18.16
CA ARG A 68 16.71 -13.36 19.57
C ARG A 68 16.04 -14.39 20.48
N ALA A 69 14.75 -14.67 20.27
CA ALA A 69 14.03 -15.68 21.05
C ALA A 69 14.63 -17.07 20.87
N VAL A 70 15.02 -17.44 19.64
CA VAL A 70 15.72 -18.71 19.36
C VAL A 70 17.10 -18.75 20.02
N ALA A 71 17.88 -17.66 19.96
CA ALA A 71 19.19 -17.60 20.62
C ALA A 71 19.08 -17.85 22.14
N VAL A 72 18.15 -17.16 22.80
CA VAL A 72 17.87 -17.35 24.24
C VAL A 72 17.40 -18.78 24.53
N ALA A 73 16.49 -19.33 23.72
CA ALA A 73 15.97 -20.68 23.93
C ALA A 73 17.01 -21.80 23.69
N THR A 74 18.03 -21.53 22.87
CA THR A 74 19.11 -22.50 22.55
C THR A 74 20.37 -22.29 23.38
N GLY A 75 20.38 -21.35 24.33
CA GLY A 75 21.49 -21.15 25.27
C GLY A 75 22.79 -20.66 24.61
N LYS A 76 22.73 -20.06 23.42
CA LYS A 76 23.88 -19.39 22.79
C LYS A 76 24.01 -17.96 23.31
N ASP A 77 24.23 -17.80 24.61
CA ASP A 77 24.63 -16.53 25.20
C ASP A 77 26.01 -16.72 25.86
N GLU A 78 26.95 -15.83 25.51
CA GLU A 78 28.24 -15.56 26.15
C GLU A 78 29.39 -16.59 25.97
N ALA A 79 30.07 -16.54 24.82
CA ALA A 79 31.50 -16.84 24.74
C ALA A 79 32.20 -15.72 23.98
N GLY A 80 32.51 -14.63 24.68
CA GLY A 80 33.20 -13.48 24.09
C GLY A 80 33.29 -12.25 24.99
N ARG A 81 33.76 -12.43 26.23
CA ARG A 81 34.66 -11.45 26.85
C ARG A 81 36.08 -11.93 26.61
#